data_AF-A0A1M7RIB3-F1
#
_entry.id   AF-A0A1M7RIB3-F1
#
_cell.length_a   1.000
_cell.length_b   1.000
_cell.length_c   1.000
_cell.angle_alpha   90.00
_cell.angle_beta   90.00
_cell.angle_gamma   90.00
#
_symmetry.space_group_name_H-M   'P 1'
#
loop_
_entity.id
_entity.type
_entity.pdbx_description
1 polymer ?
#
loop_
_entity_poly.entity_id
_entity_poly.type
_entity_poly.pdbx_seq_one_letter_code
_entity_poly.pdbx_strand_id
1 'polypeptide(L)'
;MLCPKFVQYNQSKVATLAQIKSPVWSYAISGGGAIAEGLAAIRQCIDIIIRTTPGTDPLRPSFGSDVWQWVDQPADIGIPNIKKAILDAVAIWEPRVTITSIAHRLEVSHLYLDVTYRLTDGTMSDLLSIIINNGGVSSNVLPRRLVLQGLFPPNPNSYQYTIECSLDGAAILPLPPDNGFATPDDMLQWVRSNWINYGQWYLTADSIVGYIISDYLTGTLAVGLLAVLRFSGGIPGLPIGRTYRVEITVDGVIYSSSESLYSADQVRQWAQDNIGDLGTWEVVTTPGSFNDDFNDDFDTYRQVLVIYTDQAEEVNIQITTEAE
;
A
#
# COMPACT_ATOMS: atom_id res chain seq x y z
N MET A 1 -13.57 -8.57 42.81
CA MET A 1 -13.47 -9.72 41.90
C MET A 1 -14.23 -9.33 40.64
N LEU A 2 -13.58 -8.62 39.71
CA LEU A 2 -14.20 -8.05 38.52
C LEU A 2 -14.05 -9.04 37.36
N CYS A 3 -15.18 -9.40 36.77
CA CYS A 3 -15.29 -10.14 35.52
C CYS A 3 -14.49 -9.41 34.42
N PRO A 4 -13.62 -10.07 33.63
CA PRO A 4 -12.95 -9.41 32.53
C PRO A 4 -14.00 -9.07 31.47
N LYS A 5 -14.07 -7.78 31.11
CA LYS A 5 -14.92 -7.27 30.05
C LYS A 5 -14.73 -8.11 28.77
N PHE A 6 -15.82 -8.65 28.24
CA PHE A 6 -15.88 -9.13 26.87
C PHE A 6 -15.29 -8.06 25.95
N VAL A 7 -14.18 -8.39 25.30
CA VAL A 7 -13.66 -7.63 24.18
C VAL A 7 -14.76 -7.62 23.13
N GLN A 8 -15.41 -6.47 22.94
CA GLN A 8 -16.33 -6.29 21.82
C GLN A 8 -15.52 -6.42 20.54
N TYR A 9 -15.57 -7.59 19.92
CA TYR A 9 -15.07 -7.80 18.58
C TYR A 9 -15.86 -6.85 17.68
N ASN A 10 -15.18 -5.89 17.07
CA ASN A 10 -15.81 -4.90 16.20
C ASN A 10 -16.52 -5.65 15.06
N GLN A 11 -17.85 -5.65 15.06
CA GLN A 11 -18.68 -6.36 14.08
C GLN A 11 -18.57 -5.77 12.66
N SER A 12 -17.78 -4.71 12.47
CA SER A 12 -17.63 -4.00 11.20
C SER A 12 -16.73 -4.69 10.15
N LYS A 13 -16.28 -5.94 10.37
CA LYS A 13 -15.38 -6.67 9.44
C LYS A 13 -15.88 -8.06 9.00
N VAL A 14 -17.15 -8.39 9.22
CA VAL A 14 -17.71 -9.66 8.70
C VAL A 14 -18.29 -9.40 7.32
N ALA A 15 -17.81 -10.13 6.31
CA ALA A 15 -18.35 -10.03 4.98
C ALA A 15 -19.84 -10.43 4.96
N THR A 16 -20.63 -9.63 4.27
CA THR A 16 -22.09 -9.76 4.19
C THR A 16 -22.50 -10.54 2.96
N LEU A 17 -23.67 -11.20 2.99
CA LEU A 17 -24.16 -12.01 1.87
C LEU A 17 -24.24 -11.21 0.55
N ALA A 18 -24.54 -9.91 0.63
CA ALA A 18 -24.58 -9.02 -0.53
C ALA A 18 -23.23 -8.82 -1.23
N GLN A 19 -22.12 -9.13 -0.56
CA GLN A 19 -20.76 -8.96 -1.09
C GLN A 19 -20.25 -10.22 -1.82
N ILE A 20 -20.94 -11.36 -1.69
CA ILE A 20 -20.58 -12.61 -2.35
C ILE A 20 -21.06 -12.55 -3.80
N LYS A 21 -20.10 -12.55 -4.74
CA LYS A 21 -20.34 -12.46 -6.18
C LYS A 21 -20.15 -13.80 -6.89
N SER A 22 -19.45 -14.75 -6.29
CA SER A 22 -19.19 -16.07 -6.87
C SER A 22 -20.05 -17.17 -6.22
N PRO A 23 -20.58 -18.13 -7.01
CA PRO A 23 -21.21 -19.33 -6.44
C PRO A 23 -20.21 -20.24 -5.73
N VAL A 24 -18.92 -20.09 -6.01
CA VAL A 24 -17.83 -20.80 -5.34
C VAL A 24 -17.20 -19.86 -4.32
N TRP A 25 -17.53 -20.04 -3.05
CA TRP A 25 -17.03 -19.21 -1.97
C TRP A 25 -16.83 -20.02 -0.68
N SER A 26 -15.97 -19.53 0.21
CA SER A 26 -15.77 -20.07 1.56
C SER A 26 -15.25 -18.99 2.51
N TYR A 27 -15.30 -19.24 3.82
CA TYR A 27 -14.61 -18.36 4.78
C TYR A 27 -13.10 -18.44 4.59
N ALA A 28 -12.44 -17.29 4.54
CA ALA A 28 -11.00 -17.25 4.34
C ALA A 28 -10.23 -17.73 5.59
N ILE A 29 -9.19 -18.54 5.40
CA ILE A 29 -8.28 -18.99 6.49
C ILE A 29 -7.48 -17.81 7.07
N SER A 30 -7.30 -16.71 6.33
CA SER A 30 -6.60 -15.50 6.76
C SER A 30 -7.25 -14.79 7.95
N GLY A 31 -8.48 -15.17 8.32
CA GLY A 31 -9.15 -14.77 9.56
C GLY A 31 -10.16 -13.62 9.40
N GLY A 32 -10.81 -13.27 10.52
CA GLY A 32 -11.58 -12.03 10.65
C GLY A 32 -12.75 -11.83 9.68
N GLY A 33 -13.62 -12.83 9.49
CA GLY A 33 -14.86 -12.66 8.71
C GLY A 33 -14.67 -12.42 7.21
N ALA A 34 -13.44 -12.57 6.70
CA ALA A 34 -13.13 -12.49 5.28
C ALA A 34 -13.65 -13.71 4.50
N ILE A 35 -13.91 -13.50 3.20
CA ILE A 35 -14.41 -14.53 2.28
C ILE A 35 -13.38 -14.73 1.18
N ALA A 36 -13.12 -15.99 0.84
CA ALA A 36 -12.43 -16.38 -0.37
C ALA A 36 -13.49 -16.74 -1.43
N GLU A 37 -13.30 -16.27 -2.67
CA GLU A 37 -14.24 -16.47 -3.77
C GLU A 37 -13.53 -17.00 -5.03
N GLY A 38 -14.26 -17.75 -5.86
CA GLY A 38 -13.77 -18.25 -7.13
C GLY A 38 -12.50 -19.10 -6.98
N LEU A 39 -11.44 -18.73 -7.70
CA LEU A 39 -10.14 -19.42 -7.65
C LEU A 39 -9.51 -19.41 -6.26
N ALA A 40 -9.68 -18.33 -5.50
CA ALA A 40 -9.14 -18.23 -4.13
C ALA A 40 -9.77 -19.27 -3.19
N ALA A 41 -11.09 -19.47 -3.29
CA ALA A 41 -11.80 -20.48 -2.52
C ALA A 41 -11.33 -21.90 -2.89
N ILE A 42 -11.09 -22.16 -4.18
CA ILE A 42 -10.59 -23.44 -4.66
C ILE A 42 -9.14 -23.68 -4.22
N ARG A 43 -8.27 -22.67 -4.31
CA ARG A 43 -6.90 -22.71 -3.78
C ARG A 43 -6.92 -23.10 -2.30
N GLN A 44 -7.81 -22.48 -1.54
CA GLN A 44 -8.00 -22.77 -0.13
C GLN A 44 -8.52 -24.19 0.12
N CYS A 45 -9.48 -24.68 -0.67
CA CYS A 45 -9.94 -26.07 -0.57
C CYS A 45 -8.80 -27.07 -0.80
N ILE A 46 -8.00 -26.87 -1.86
CA ILE A 46 -6.83 -27.71 -2.16
C ILE A 46 -5.83 -27.68 -1.00
N ASP A 47 -5.57 -26.50 -0.45
CA ASP A 47 -4.68 -26.36 0.71
C ASP A 47 -5.17 -27.16 1.93
N ILE A 48 -6.45 -27.02 2.28
CA ILE A 48 -7.05 -27.74 3.40
C ILE A 48 -6.93 -29.26 3.17
N ILE A 49 -7.23 -29.75 1.97
CA ILE A 49 -7.13 -31.17 1.62
C ILE A 49 -5.71 -31.67 1.87
N ILE A 50 -4.69 -30.94 1.39
CA ILE A 50 -3.30 -31.40 1.48
C ILE A 50 -2.78 -31.37 2.92
N ARG A 51 -3.15 -30.35 3.72
CA ARG A 51 -2.71 -30.25 5.12
C ARG A 51 -3.41 -31.23 6.05
N THR A 52 -4.65 -31.59 5.75
CA THR A 52 -5.44 -32.44 6.63
C THR A 52 -4.95 -33.88 6.56
N THR A 53 -4.67 -34.48 7.72
CA THR A 53 -4.33 -35.90 7.80
C THR A 53 -5.62 -36.73 7.88
N PRO A 54 -5.76 -37.80 7.08
CA PRO A 54 -6.90 -38.71 7.21
C PRO A 54 -7.09 -39.18 8.66
N GLY A 55 -8.33 -39.18 9.13
CA GLY A 55 -8.73 -39.52 10.49
C GLY A 55 -8.85 -38.35 11.46
N THR A 56 -8.41 -37.13 11.09
CA THR A 56 -8.55 -35.96 11.98
C THR A 56 -9.93 -35.31 11.93
N ASP A 57 -10.68 -35.49 10.85
CA ASP A 57 -12.09 -35.06 10.74
C ASP A 57 -13.00 -36.22 11.18
N PRO A 58 -13.66 -36.15 12.36
CA PRO A 58 -14.49 -37.24 12.87
C PRO A 58 -15.68 -37.58 11.96
N LEU A 59 -16.16 -36.61 11.18
CA LEU A 59 -17.32 -36.78 10.30
C LEU A 59 -16.91 -37.30 8.92
N ARG A 60 -15.64 -37.13 8.54
CA ARG A 60 -15.07 -37.62 7.28
C ARG A 60 -13.69 -38.25 7.53
N PRO A 61 -13.63 -39.48 8.06
CA PRO A 61 -12.35 -40.09 8.42
C PRO A 61 -11.39 -40.28 7.24
N SER A 62 -11.88 -40.40 6.00
CA SER A 62 -11.04 -40.51 4.80
C SER A 62 -10.58 -39.17 4.22
N PHE A 63 -11.04 -38.04 4.77
CA PHE A 63 -10.74 -36.72 4.24
C PHE A 63 -9.30 -36.29 4.55
N GLY A 64 -8.59 -35.78 3.53
CA GLY A 64 -7.23 -35.29 3.66
C GLY A 64 -6.28 -35.88 2.63
N SER A 65 -4.98 -35.84 2.93
CA SER A 65 -3.92 -36.43 2.13
C SER A 65 -2.88 -37.19 2.97
N ASP A 66 -2.32 -38.26 2.40
CA ASP A 66 -1.28 -39.07 3.04
C ASP A 66 0.14 -38.49 2.87
N VAL A 67 0.26 -37.21 2.50
CA VAL A 67 1.56 -36.53 2.30
C VAL A 67 2.48 -36.71 3.51
N TRP A 68 1.90 -36.63 4.71
CA TRP A 68 2.60 -36.76 5.99
C TRP A 68 3.36 -38.08 6.16
N GLN A 69 2.89 -39.19 5.56
CA GLN A 69 3.53 -40.51 5.69
C GLN A 69 4.91 -40.57 5.01
N TRP A 70 5.18 -39.64 4.10
CA TRP A 70 6.35 -39.66 3.22
C TRP A 70 7.38 -38.58 3.56
N VAL A 71 7.10 -37.71 4.53
CA VAL A 71 7.97 -36.55 4.88
C VAL A 71 9.31 -37.00 5.44
N ASP A 72 9.33 -38.06 6.25
CA ASP A 72 10.53 -38.61 6.87
C ASP A 72 11.27 -39.62 5.96
N GLN A 73 10.78 -39.84 4.74
CA GLN A 73 11.39 -40.78 3.81
C GLN A 73 12.53 -40.12 3.02
N PRO A 74 13.55 -40.89 2.59
CA PRO A 74 14.59 -40.41 1.68
C PRO A 74 14.00 -39.72 0.45
N ALA A 75 14.61 -38.61 0.00
CA ALA A 75 14.04 -37.75 -1.04
C ALA A 75 13.71 -38.46 -2.37
N ASP A 76 14.48 -39.49 -2.74
CA ASP A 76 14.29 -40.33 -3.92
C ASP A 76 13.00 -41.17 -3.85
N ILE A 77 12.56 -41.54 -2.65
CA ILE A 77 11.33 -42.31 -2.41
C ILE A 77 10.19 -41.40 -1.97
N GLY A 78 10.45 -40.45 -1.06
CA GLY A 78 9.47 -39.56 -0.46
C GLY A 78 8.84 -38.63 -1.47
N ILE A 79 9.63 -37.90 -2.26
CA ILE A 79 9.11 -36.86 -3.17
C ILE A 79 8.13 -37.41 -4.21
N PRO A 80 8.42 -38.52 -4.93
CA PRO A 80 7.45 -39.10 -5.87
C PRO A 80 6.15 -39.53 -5.20
N ASN A 81 6.22 -40.12 -4.01
CA ASN A 81 5.05 -40.57 -3.27
C ASN A 81 4.23 -39.40 -2.69
N ILE A 82 4.88 -38.33 -2.25
CA ILE A 82 4.21 -37.08 -1.86
C ILE A 82 3.42 -36.52 -3.05
N LYS A 83 4.05 -36.41 -4.23
CA LYS A 83 3.36 -35.93 -5.44
C LYS A 83 2.16 -36.79 -5.79
N LYS A 84 2.31 -38.12 -5.70
CA LYS A 84 1.21 -39.05 -5.91
C LYS A 84 0.08 -38.84 -4.90
N ALA A 85 0.39 -38.73 -3.61
CA ALA A 85 -0.59 -38.49 -2.55
C ALA A 85 -1.37 -37.18 -2.79
N ILE A 86 -0.70 -36.12 -3.25
CA ILE A 86 -1.36 -34.86 -3.62
C ILE A 86 -2.31 -35.07 -4.80
N LEU A 87 -1.86 -35.76 -5.86
CA LEU A 87 -2.68 -36.04 -7.03
C LEU A 87 -3.94 -36.84 -6.66
N ASP A 88 -3.77 -37.91 -5.89
CA ASP A 88 -4.86 -38.79 -5.48
C ASP A 88 -5.87 -38.04 -4.58
N ALA A 89 -5.38 -37.29 -3.60
CA ALA A 89 -6.24 -36.55 -2.68
C ALA A 89 -7.05 -35.45 -3.39
N VAL A 90 -6.41 -34.66 -4.25
CA VAL A 90 -7.09 -33.59 -4.99
C VAL A 90 -8.09 -34.16 -6.00
N ALA A 91 -7.76 -35.27 -6.67
CA ALA A 91 -8.68 -35.94 -7.59
C ALA A 91 -9.94 -36.47 -6.90
N ILE A 92 -9.83 -36.93 -5.65
CA ILE A 92 -10.97 -37.44 -4.87
C ILE A 92 -11.82 -36.29 -4.31
N TRP A 93 -11.17 -35.27 -3.71
CA TRP A 93 -11.86 -34.29 -2.87
C TRP A 93 -12.17 -32.95 -3.58
N GLU A 94 -11.52 -32.63 -4.70
CA GLU A 94 -11.75 -31.39 -5.45
C GLU A 94 -11.87 -31.65 -6.96
N PRO A 95 -12.98 -32.27 -7.43
CA PRO A 95 -13.16 -32.67 -8.83
C PRO A 95 -13.32 -31.49 -9.82
N ARG A 96 -13.42 -30.25 -9.31
CA ARG A 96 -13.52 -29.03 -10.12
C ARG A 96 -12.18 -28.61 -10.73
N VAL A 97 -11.06 -29.19 -10.27
CA VAL A 97 -9.71 -28.91 -10.78
C VAL A 97 -9.03 -30.18 -11.26
N THR A 98 -8.08 -30.01 -12.17
CA THR A 98 -7.12 -31.03 -12.56
C THR A 98 -5.71 -30.47 -12.38
N ILE A 99 -4.85 -31.21 -11.70
CA ILE A 99 -3.44 -30.84 -11.53
C ILE A 99 -2.73 -31.06 -12.87
N THR A 100 -2.03 -30.03 -13.35
CA THR A 100 -1.28 -30.08 -14.61
C THR A 100 0.20 -30.36 -14.39
N SER A 101 0.78 -29.86 -13.30
CA SER A 101 2.20 -30.04 -12.98
C SER A 101 2.46 -29.91 -11.49
N ILE A 102 3.45 -30.65 -10.98
CA ILE A 102 3.99 -30.48 -9.63
C ILE A 102 5.51 -30.36 -9.72
N ALA A 103 6.00 -29.13 -9.65
CA ALA A 103 7.43 -28.84 -9.55
C ALA A 103 7.89 -28.93 -8.10
N HIS A 104 9.18 -29.21 -7.89
CA HIS A 104 9.74 -29.28 -6.54
C HIS A 104 11.12 -28.64 -6.49
N ARG A 105 11.45 -28.06 -5.33
CA ARG A 105 12.78 -27.55 -5.01
C ARG A 105 13.14 -28.02 -3.61
N LEU A 106 14.30 -28.65 -3.49
CA LEU A 106 14.85 -29.07 -2.20
C LEU A 106 15.85 -28.03 -1.73
N GLU A 107 15.62 -27.49 -0.54
CA GLU A 107 16.58 -26.70 0.21
C GLU A 107 16.93 -27.45 1.50
N VAL A 108 18.02 -27.04 2.18
CA VAL A 108 18.68 -27.82 3.25
C VAL A 108 17.71 -28.53 4.21
N SER A 109 16.66 -27.84 4.68
CA SER A 109 15.67 -28.39 5.61
C SER A 109 14.22 -28.20 5.14
N HIS A 110 14.00 -27.83 3.88
CA HIS A 110 12.68 -27.46 3.36
C HIS A 110 12.46 -28.07 1.98
N LEU A 111 11.32 -28.75 1.80
CA LEU A 111 10.87 -29.17 0.48
C LEU A 111 9.77 -28.22 0.01
N TYR A 112 10.04 -27.51 -1.08
CA TYR A 112 9.06 -26.67 -1.76
C TYR A 112 8.40 -27.46 -2.88
N LEU A 113 7.08 -27.38 -2.97
CA LEU A 113 6.26 -28.01 -4.01
C LEU A 113 5.34 -26.97 -4.64
N ASP A 114 5.48 -26.76 -5.94
CA ASP A 114 4.62 -25.85 -6.71
C ASP A 114 3.62 -26.68 -7.50
N VAL A 115 2.37 -26.68 -7.04
CA VAL A 115 1.25 -27.43 -7.62
C VAL A 115 0.50 -26.50 -8.57
N THR A 116 0.68 -26.70 -9.87
CA THR A 116 -0.10 -25.99 -10.89
C THR A 116 -1.37 -26.79 -11.18
N TYR A 117 -2.51 -26.13 -11.11
CA TYR A 117 -3.80 -26.73 -11.41
C TYR A 117 -4.61 -25.87 -12.37
N ARG A 118 -5.54 -26.51 -13.07
CA ARG A 118 -6.46 -25.86 -14.00
C ARG A 118 -7.88 -26.27 -13.65
N LEU A 119 -8.83 -25.35 -13.77
CA LEU A 119 -10.24 -25.69 -13.67
C LEU A 119 -10.64 -26.65 -14.79
N THR A 120 -11.60 -27.54 -14.53
CA THR A 120 -12.05 -28.55 -15.49
C THR A 120 -12.70 -27.93 -16.73
N ASP A 121 -13.19 -26.68 -16.64
CA ASP A 121 -13.70 -25.89 -17.76
C ASP A 121 -12.58 -25.39 -18.70
N GLY A 122 -11.32 -25.56 -18.32
CA GLY A 122 -10.13 -25.19 -19.10
C GLY A 122 -9.82 -23.69 -19.13
N THR A 123 -10.66 -22.85 -18.51
CA THR A 123 -10.65 -21.40 -18.68
C THR A 123 -9.56 -20.73 -17.84
N MET A 124 -9.22 -21.30 -16.68
CA MET A 124 -8.32 -20.67 -15.70
C MET A 124 -7.35 -21.67 -15.08
N SER A 125 -6.12 -21.20 -14.86
CA SER A 125 -5.05 -21.95 -14.17
C SER A 125 -4.41 -21.13 -13.07
N ASP A 126 -4.02 -21.80 -11.99
CA ASP A 126 -3.42 -21.18 -10.82
C ASP A 126 -2.39 -22.12 -10.17
N LEU A 127 -1.61 -21.60 -9.23
CA LEU A 127 -0.44 -22.28 -8.64
C LEU A 127 -0.47 -22.23 -7.11
N LEU A 128 -0.42 -23.38 -6.44
CA LEU A 128 -0.31 -23.48 -4.99
C LEU A 128 1.12 -23.89 -4.58
N SER A 129 1.81 -23.06 -3.79
CA SER A 129 3.15 -23.38 -3.26
C SER A 129 3.07 -23.95 -1.84
N ILE A 130 3.58 -25.18 -1.67
CA ILE A 130 3.54 -25.93 -0.42
C ILE A 130 4.95 -26.09 0.12
N ILE A 131 5.15 -25.87 1.42
CA ILE A 131 6.42 -26.10 2.10
C ILE A 131 6.23 -27.25 3.08
N ILE A 132 7.06 -28.27 2.96
CA ILE A 132 7.11 -29.38 3.89
C ILE A 132 8.35 -29.21 4.78
N ASN A 133 8.09 -29.15 6.08
CA ASN A 133 9.05 -29.02 7.17
C ASN A 133 9.04 -30.30 8.01
N ASN A 134 10.12 -30.53 8.78
CA ASN A 134 10.32 -31.67 9.69
C ASN A 134 9.29 -31.83 10.83
N GLY A 135 8.19 -31.06 10.85
CA GLY A 135 7.08 -31.20 11.78
C GLY A 135 5.76 -30.64 11.23
N GLY A 136 5.65 -30.49 9.89
CA GLY A 136 4.66 -29.59 9.29
C GLY A 136 4.54 -29.68 7.77
N VAL A 137 3.36 -29.93 7.22
CA VAL A 137 2.98 -29.41 5.91
C VAL A 137 2.46 -27.99 6.13
N SER A 138 3.32 -27.01 5.92
CA SER A 138 2.92 -25.60 5.88
C SER A 138 2.85 -25.19 4.43
N SER A 139 1.66 -25.12 3.83
CA SER A 139 1.61 -24.37 2.60
C SER A 139 1.88 -22.89 2.88
N ASN A 140 2.55 -22.25 1.95
CA ASN A 140 2.23 -20.86 1.74
C ASN A 140 0.92 -20.89 0.96
N VAL A 141 -0.22 -20.83 1.65
CA VAL A 141 -1.36 -20.05 1.14
C VAL A 141 -0.96 -18.58 1.23
N LEU A 142 0.23 -18.26 0.72
CA LEU A 142 0.51 -16.92 0.29
C LEU A 142 -0.17 -16.90 -1.07
N PRO A 143 -1.25 -16.14 -1.21
CA PRO A 143 -1.82 -15.93 -2.51
C PRO A 143 -0.72 -15.43 -3.46
N ARG A 144 -0.93 -15.64 -4.76
CA ARG A 144 -0.04 -15.22 -5.84
C ARG A 144 0.77 -13.98 -5.42
N ARG A 145 2.10 -14.09 -5.34
CA ARG A 145 2.93 -12.92 -5.06
C ARG A 145 3.03 -12.12 -6.35
N LEU A 146 2.24 -11.06 -6.44
CA LEU A 146 2.36 -10.09 -7.51
C LEU A 146 3.45 -9.10 -7.09
N VAL A 147 4.55 -9.10 -7.84
CA VAL A 147 5.61 -8.11 -7.66
C VAL A 147 5.27 -6.93 -8.55
N LEU A 148 4.95 -5.81 -7.91
CA LEU A 148 4.71 -4.54 -8.59
C LEU A 148 5.91 -3.63 -8.38
N GLN A 149 6.31 -2.94 -9.45
CA GLN A 149 7.41 -2.00 -9.41
C GLN A 149 6.97 -0.68 -10.05
N GLY A 150 7.08 0.40 -9.29
CA GLY A 150 6.90 1.76 -9.78
C GLY A 150 8.27 2.45 -9.84
N LEU A 151 8.72 2.80 -11.04
CA LEU A 151 9.98 3.51 -11.24
C LEU A 151 9.81 4.97 -10.84
N PHE A 152 10.81 5.54 -10.17
CA PHE A 152 10.84 6.96 -9.89
C PHE A 152 11.19 7.74 -11.17
N PRO A 153 10.33 8.67 -11.61
CA PRO A 153 10.70 9.58 -12.69
C PRO A 153 11.82 10.53 -12.23
N PRO A 154 12.69 10.99 -13.15
CA PRO A 154 13.68 12.03 -12.85
C PRO A 154 12.99 13.29 -12.33
N ASN A 155 13.43 13.79 -11.18
CA ASN A 155 12.81 14.92 -10.51
C ASN A 155 13.82 16.07 -10.26
N PRO A 156 14.23 16.81 -11.31
CA PRO A 156 15.21 17.88 -11.17
C PRO A 156 14.67 19.12 -10.43
N ASN A 157 13.34 19.30 -10.40
CA ASN A 157 12.68 20.49 -9.87
C ASN A 157 12.00 20.26 -8.51
N SER A 158 12.29 19.13 -7.85
CA SER A 158 11.74 18.77 -6.54
C SER A 158 10.20 18.78 -6.48
N TYR A 159 9.55 18.31 -7.54
CA TYR A 159 8.11 18.08 -7.60
C TYR A 159 7.66 17.04 -6.56
N GLN A 160 6.40 17.11 -6.16
CA GLN A 160 5.82 16.11 -5.26
C GLN A 160 5.62 14.78 -6.00
N TYR A 161 5.98 13.67 -5.36
CA TYR A 161 5.74 12.33 -5.91
C TYR A 161 4.28 11.94 -5.73
N THR A 162 3.71 11.31 -6.75
CA THR A 162 2.40 10.65 -6.66
C THR A 162 2.58 9.15 -6.81
N ILE A 163 1.68 8.36 -6.25
CA ILE A 163 1.68 6.91 -6.39
C ILE A 163 0.28 6.46 -6.76
N GLU A 164 0.19 5.53 -7.70
CA GLU A 164 -1.05 4.91 -8.10
C GLU A 164 -0.86 3.41 -8.14
N CYS A 165 -1.75 2.68 -7.50
CA CYS A 165 -1.72 1.22 -7.54
C CYS A 165 -3.12 0.70 -7.85
N SER A 166 -3.20 -0.16 -8.85
CA SER A 166 -4.43 -0.86 -9.22
C SER A 166 -4.21 -2.36 -9.22
N LEU A 167 -5.23 -3.10 -8.79
CA LEU A 167 -5.24 -4.56 -8.75
C LEU A 167 -6.50 -5.03 -9.50
N ASP A 168 -6.32 -5.88 -10.51
CA ASP A 168 -7.36 -6.29 -11.47
C ASP A 168 -8.14 -5.10 -12.07
N GLY A 169 -7.45 -3.99 -12.30
CA GLY A 169 -8.02 -2.75 -12.86
C GLY A 169 -8.76 -1.86 -11.86
N ALA A 170 -8.83 -2.22 -10.58
CA ALA A 170 -9.42 -1.39 -9.53
C ALA A 170 -8.33 -0.72 -8.68
N ALA A 171 -8.46 0.59 -8.43
CA ALA A 171 -7.55 1.31 -7.55
C ALA A 171 -7.63 0.79 -6.10
N ILE A 172 -6.49 0.66 -5.44
CA ILE A 172 -6.45 0.23 -4.03
C ILE A 172 -6.70 1.41 -3.09
N LEU A 173 -7.34 1.10 -1.94
CA LEU A 173 -7.78 2.09 -0.98
C LEU A 173 -6.97 2.01 0.32
N PRO A 174 -6.78 3.12 1.05
CA PRO A 174 -7.24 4.48 0.70
C PRO A 174 -6.47 5.05 -0.49
N LEU A 175 -7.09 5.99 -1.20
CA LEU A 175 -6.40 6.74 -2.25
C LEU A 175 -5.30 7.62 -1.63
N PRO A 176 -4.16 7.78 -2.31
CA PRO A 176 -3.10 8.68 -1.85
C PRO A 176 -3.57 10.14 -1.80
N PRO A 177 -2.92 10.99 -0.99
CA PRO A 177 -3.24 12.41 -0.91
C PRO A 177 -3.10 13.12 -2.26
N ASP A 178 -4.03 14.04 -2.56
CA ASP A 178 -4.04 14.81 -3.82
C ASP A 178 -2.80 15.71 -3.98
N ASN A 179 -2.18 16.11 -2.86
CA ASN A 179 -0.94 16.89 -2.82
C ASN A 179 0.34 16.03 -2.84
N GLY A 180 0.25 14.73 -3.09
CA GLY A 180 1.43 13.86 -3.20
C GLY A 180 2.37 13.86 -1.99
N PHE A 181 3.64 13.53 -2.24
CA PHE A 181 4.67 13.33 -1.22
C PHE A 181 5.95 14.11 -1.53
N ALA A 182 6.52 14.79 -0.53
CA ALA A 182 7.74 15.58 -0.72
C ALA A 182 8.97 14.71 -1.02
N THR A 183 9.07 13.53 -0.39
CA THR A 183 10.20 12.60 -0.57
C THR A 183 9.73 11.16 -0.81
N PRO A 184 10.57 10.31 -1.44
CA PRO A 184 10.28 8.87 -1.56
C PRO A 184 10.08 8.19 -0.20
N ASP A 185 10.81 8.62 0.84
CA ASP A 185 10.69 8.09 2.19
C ASP A 185 9.33 8.41 2.82
N ASP A 186 8.84 9.66 2.67
CA ASP A 186 7.50 10.05 3.12
C ASP A 186 6.41 9.22 2.43
N MET A 187 6.57 9.00 1.12
CA MET A 187 5.69 8.14 0.33
C MET A 187 5.70 6.69 0.84
N LEU A 188 6.88 6.10 1.09
CA LEU A 188 6.99 4.74 1.62
C LEU A 188 6.35 4.62 3.01
N GLN A 189 6.54 5.61 3.88
CA GLN A 189 5.93 5.61 5.21
C GLN A 189 4.41 5.60 5.11
N TRP A 190 3.83 6.46 4.24
CA TRP A 190 2.39 6.48 4.01
C TRP A 190 1.89 5.14 3.44
N VAL A 191 2.58 4.57 2.45
CA VAL A 191 2.23 3.28 1.84
C VAL A 191 2.26 2.17 2.89
N ARG A 192 3.25 2.14 3.77
CA ARG A 192 3.34 1.16 4.86
C ARG A 192 2.30 1.35 5.95
N SER A 193 1.76 2.55 6.14
CA SER A 193 0.69 2.78 7.10
C SER A 193 -0.68 2.43 6.51
N ASN A 194 -0.90 2.68 5.22
CA ASN A 194 -2.21 2.59 4.60
C ASN A 194 -2.42 1.32 3.79
N TRP A 195 -1.39 0.83 3.09
CA TRP A 195 -1.45 -0.32 2.19
C TRP A 195 -0.76 -1.58 2.74
N ILE A 196 -0.49 -1.63 4.05
CA ILE A 196 0.14 -2.79 4.71
C ILE A 196 -0.62 -4.09 4.53
N ASN A 197 -1.96 -4.00 4.41
CA ASN A 197 -2.81 -5.17 4.27
C ASN A 197 -2.77 -5.77 2.85
N TYR A 198 -2.27 -5.04 1.86
CA TYR A 198 -2.11 -5.54 0.49
C TYR A 198 -0.78 -6.26 0.29
N GLY A 199 0.26 -5.89 1.02
CA GLY A 199 1.59 -6.45 0.79
C GLY A 199 2.70 -5.81 1.60
N GLN A 200 3.91 -6.26 1.31
CA GLN A 200 5.14 -5.70 1.88
C GLN A 200 5.76 -4.73 0.88
N TRP A 201 6.22 -3.57 1.36
CA TRP A 201 6.67 -2.46 0.51
C TRP A 201 8.09 -2.04 0.85
N TYR A 202 8.92 -1.83 -0.17
CA TYR A 202 10.33 -1.49 -0.05
C TYR A 202 10.72 -0.40 -1.05
N LEU A 203 11.64 0.47 -0.65
CA LEU A 203 12.33 1.37 -1.57
C LEU A 203 13.63 0.73 -2.05
N THR A 204 13.97 1.06 -3.28
CA THR A 204 15.29 0.85 -3.89
C THR A 204 15.84 2.23 -4.28
N ALA A 205 17.01 2.26 -4.93
CA ALA A 205 17.62 3.52 -5.36
C ALA A 205 16.78 4.28 -6.40
N ASP A 206 16.01 3.57 -7.23
CA ASP A 206 15.34 4.11 -8.42
C ASP A 206 13.85 3.74 -8.51
N SER A 207 13.33 2.97 -7.55
CA SER A 207 11.96 2.48 -7.61
C SER A 207 11.38 2.10 -6.24
N ILE A 208 10.06 2.05 -6.17
CA ILE A 208 9.31 1.42 -5.08
C ILE A 208 8.83 0.04 -5.55
N VAL A 209 9.00 -0.96 -4.69
CA VAL A 209 8.63 -2.35 -4.96
C VAL A 209 7.60 -2.82 -3.93
N GLY A 210 6.46 -3.32 -4.42
CA GLY A 210 5.40 -3.93 -3.63
C GLY A 210 5.34 -5.43 -3.88
N TYR A 211 5.53 -6.23 -2.82
CA TYR A 211 5.23 -7.66 -2.81
C TYR A 211 3.80 -7.85 -2.33
N ILE A 212 2.87 -7.83 -3.28
CA ILE A 212 1.43 -7.95 -3.01
C ILE A 212 1.10 -9.40 -2.76
N ILE A 213 0.45 -9.65 -1.62
CA ILE A 213 -0.05 -10.95 -1.22
C ILE A 213 -1.50 -10.99 -1.68
N SER A 214 -1.78 -11.45 -2.91
CA SER A 214 -3.17 -11.48 -3.39
C SER A 214 -3.50 -12.49 -4.51
N ASP A 215 -4.78 -12.85 -4.62
CA ASP A 215 -5.35 -13.65 -5.71
C ASP A 215 -5.64 -12.81 -6.96
N TYR A 216 -5.29 -11.51 -6.95
CA TYR A 216 -5.41 -10.64 -8.12
C TYR A 216 -4.56 -11.18 -9.30
N LEU A 217 -5.14 -11.16 -10.50
CA LEU A 217 -4.53 -11.69 -11.72
C LEU A 217 -3.53 -10.70 -12.32
N THR A 218 -3.84 -9.42 -12.23
CA THR A 218 -3.00 -8.32 -12.71
C THR A 218 -2.91 -7.21 -11.69
N GLY A 219 -1.90 -6.37 -11.86
CA GLY A 219 -1.79 -5.16 -11.09
C GLY A 219 -0.78 -4.23 -11.71
N THR A 220 -0.95 -2.96 -11.44
CA THR A 220 -0.08 -1.90 -11.90
C THR A 220 0.32 -1.06 -10.70
N LEU A 221 1.57 -0.63 -10.70
CA LEU A 221 2.09 0.35 -9.75
C LEU A 221 2.81 1.41 -10.57
N ALA A 222 2.33 2.63 -10.47
CA ALA A 222 2.91 3.78 -11.13
C ALA A 222 3.32 4.80 -10.08
N VAL A 223 4.47 5.42 -10.30
CA VAL A 223 4.89 6.61 -9.56
C VAL A 223 4.97 7.74 -10.56
N GLY A 224 4.34 8.86 -10.23
CA GLY A 224 4.32 10.07 -11.03
C GLY A 224 4.95 11.24 -10.29
N LEU A 225 4.98 12.38 -10.97
CA LEU A 225 5.24 13.68 -10.36
C LEU A 225 3.97 14.50 -10.49
N LEU A 226 3.53 15.06 -9.38
CA LEU A 226 2.54 16.12 -9.39
C LEU A 226 3.28 17.36 -9.92
N ALA A 227 2.92 17.81 -11.12
CA ALA A 227 3.45 19.05 -11.72
C ALA A 227 2.92 20.31 -11.03
N VAL A 228 2.63 20.21 -9.73
CA VAL A 228 2.28 21.33 -8.87
C VAL A 228 3.60 21.87 -8.33
N LEU A 229 4.02 22.98 -8.89
CA LEU A 229 5.16 23.75 -8.44
C LEU A 229 4.86 24.35 -7.06
N ARG A 230 5.84 24.26 -6.17
CA ARG A 230 5.81 24.87 -4.85
C ARG A 230 6.72 26.08 -4.84
N PHE A 231 6.14 27.27 -4.74
CA PHE A 231 6.90 28.50 -4.51
C PHE A 231 6.66 29.00 -3.10
N SER A 232 7.67 29.67 -2.54
CA SER A 232 7.57 30.15 -1.17
C SER A 232 8.31 31.46 -0.93
N GLY A 233 7.70 32.37 -0.17
CA GLY A 233 8.28 33.63 0.27
C GLY A 233 8.23 33.76 1.80
N GLY A 234 9.33 34.20 2.40
CA GLY A 234 9.40 34.41 3.84
C GLY A 234 8.48 35.56 4.28
N ILE A 235 7.75 35.35 5.37
CA ILE A 235 6.99 36.40 6.03
C ILE A 235 7.90 36.98 7.13
N PRO A 236 8.38 38.23 7.00
CA PRO A 236 9.18 38.85 8.06
C PRO A 236 8.31 39.07 9.30
N GLY A 237 8.90 39.08 10.51
CA GLY A 237 8.15 39.44 11.71
C GLY A 237 7.59 40.87 11.61
N LEU A 238 6.35 41.09 12.08
CA LEU A 238 5.70 42.41 12.03
C LEU A 238 6.05 43.25 13.27
N PRO A 239 6.78 44.37 13.13
CA PRO A 239 6.99 45.29 14.24
C PRO A 239 5.70 46.03 14.62
N ILE A 240 5.58 46.46 15.87
CA ILE A 240 4.42 47.23 16.36
C ILE A 240 4.25 48.52 15.53
N GLY A 241 3.03 48.78 15.05
CA GLY A 241 2.71 49.98 14.26
C GLY A 241 3.17 49.93 12.80
N ARG A 242 3.39 48.72 12.27
CA ARG A 242 3.68 48.49 10.85
C ARG A 242 2.64 47.57 10.23
N THR A 243 2.57 47.60 8.91
CA THR A 243 1.67 46.76 8.10
C THR A 243 2.48 46.02 7.05
N TYR A 244 1.96 44.89 6.56
CA TYR A 244 2.55 44.17 5.46
C TYR A 244 2.08 44.74 4.12
N ARG A 245 3.03 44.82 3.19
CA ARG A 245 2.78 44.96 1.75
C ARG A 245 3.28 43.71 1.05
N VAL A 246 2.42 43.14 0.21
CA VAL A 246 2.71 41.90 -0.53
C VAL A 246 2.86 42.25 -2.01
N GLU A 247 3.94 41.78 -2.62
CA GLU A 247 4.16 41.81 -4.05
C GLU A 247 4.49 40.39 -4.54
N ILE A 248 3.62 39.85 -5.40
CA ILE A 248 3.78 38.51 -5.97
C ILE A 248 3.90 38.67 -7.47
N THR A 249 5.01 38.22 -8.03
CA THR A 249 5.19 38.14 -9.48
C THR A 249 4.93 36.72 -9.92
N VAL A 250 3.97 36.50 -10.82
CA VAL A 250 3.64 35.20 -11.41
C VAL A 250 3.82 35.28 -12.92
N ASP A 251 4.74 34.50 -13.49
CA ASP A 251 5.04 34.46 -14.94
C ASP A 251 5.23 35.87 -15.56
N GLY A 252 5.87 36.77 -14.80
CA GLY A 252 6.12 38.16 -15.18
C GLY A 252 4.96 39.15 -14.94
N VAL A 253 3.81 38.70 -14.44
CA VAL A 253 2.68 39.54 -14.02
C VAL A 253 2.80 39.88 -12.53
N ILE A 254 2.74 41.17 -12.20
CA ILE A 254 2.91 41.65 -10.82
C ILE A 254 1.53 41.88 -10.17
N TYR A 255 1.34 41.30 -8.99
CA TYR A 255 0.19 41.47 -8.12
C TYR A 255 0.66 42.13 -6.81
N SER A 256 0.11 43.29 -6.48
CA SER A 256 0.49 44.04 -5.28
C SER A 256 -0.72 44.35 -4.41
N SER A 257 -0.60 44.20 -3.10
CA SER A 257 -1.67 44.61 -2.18
C SER A 257 -1.85 46.14 -2.20
N SER A 258 -3.09 46.60 -2.36
CA SER A 258 -3.46 48.02 -2.22
C SER A 258 -3.89 48.37 -0.79
N GLU A 259 -4.27 47.36 -0.02
CA GLU A 259 -4.66 47.45 1.39
C GLU A 259 -3.51 47.10 2.33
N SER A 260 -3.55 47.70 3.52
CA SER A 260 -2.65 47.39 4.62
C SER A 260 -3.05 46.06 5.27
N LEU A 261 -2.10 45.12 5.35
CA LEU A 261 -2.33 43.80 5.95
C LEU A 261 -1.66 43.71 7.32
N TYR A 262 -2.35 43.20 8.33
CA TYR A 262 -1.95 43.26 9.74
C TYR A 262 -1.54 41.90 10.32
N SER A 263 -1.69 40.80 9.57
CA SER A 263 -1.29 39.47 10.01
C SER A 263 -0.88 38.56 8.86
N ALA A 264 -0.15 37.49 9.16
CA ALA A 264 0.21 36.45 8.19
C ALA A 264 -1.03 35.77 7.58
N ASP A 265 -2.10 35.59 8.37
CA ASP A 265 -3.37 35.05 7.87
C ASP A 265 -4.05 35.99 6.88
N GLN A 266 -3.95 37.30 7.09
CA GLN A 266 -4.45 38.29 6.13
C GLN A 266 -3.61 38.31 4.85
N VAL A 267 -2.30 38.12 4.94
CA VAL A 267 -1.41 37.93 3.78
C VAL A 267 -1.83 36.70 2.96
N ARG A 268 -2.06 35.57 3.62
CA ARG A 268 -2.58 34.35 2.99
C ARG A 268 -3.93 34.56 2.34
N GLN A 269 -4.86 35.20 3.07
CA GLN A 269 -6.22 35.45 2.58
C GLN A 269 -6.20 36.36 1.36
N TRP A 270 -5.42 37.45 1.39
CA TRP A 270 -5.24 38.32 0.24
C TRP A 270 -4.72 37.56 -0.98
N ALA A 271 -3.69 36.71 -0.80
CA ALA A 271 -3.14 35.91 -1.89
C ALA A 271 -4.18 34.92 -2.46
N GLN A 272 -4.99 34.31 -1.59
CA GLN A 272 -6.07 33.42 -2.01
C GLN A 272 -7.22 34.14 -2.72
N ASP A 273 -7.56 35.36 -2.31
CA ASP A 273 -8.67 36.12 -2.90
C ASP A 273 -8.29 36.76 -4.25
N ASN A 274 -7.02 37.11 -4.46
CA ASN A 274 -6.55 37.80 -5.66
C ASN A 274 -5.85 36.88 -6.69
N ILE A 275 -5.24 35.78 -6.21
CA ILE A 275 -4.43 34.85 -7.02
C ILE A 275 -4.81 33.39 -6.71
N GLY A 276 -6.04 33.16 -6.23
CA GLY A 276 -6.53 31.81 -5.90
C GLY A 276 -6.77 30.92 -7.11
N ASP A 277 -7.03 31.50 -8.29
CA ASP A 277 -7.28 30.73 -9.51
C ASP A 277 -6.02 30.00 -10.01
N LEU A 278 -4.82 30.45 -9.59
CA LEU A 278 -3.56 29.82 -9.97
C LEU A 278 -3.18 28.67 -9.05
N GLY A 279 -3.73 28.57 -7.84
CA GLY A 279 -3.32 27.54 -6.89
C GLY A 279 -3.82 27.75 -5.47
N THR A 280 -3.39 26.86 -4.58
CA THR A 280 -3.75 26.94 -3.15
C THR A 280 -2.66 27.63 -2.35
N TRP A 281 -3.05 28.63 -1.55
CA TRP A 281 -2.15 29.40 -0.70
C TRP A 281 -2.21 28.97 0.76
N GLU A 282 -1.05 28.72 1.36
CA GLU A 282 -0.89 28.29 2.75
C GLU A 282 0.19 29.09 3.47
N VAL A 283 0.01 29.33 4.76
CA VAL A 283 1.09 29.82 5.65
C VAL A 283 1.64 28.63 6.41
N VAL A 284 2.88 28.28 6.10
CA VAL A 284 3.58 27.18 6.78
C VAL A 284 4.49 27.79 7.84
N THR A 285 4.32 27.32 9.08
CA THR A 285 5.21 27.67 10.18
C THR A 285 6.31 26.63 10.25
N THR A 286 7.55 27.05 10.04
CA THR A 286 8.73 26.19 10.12
C THR A 286 9.47 26.43 11.44
N PRO A 287 9.96 25.38 12.12
CA PRO A 287 10.85 25.55 13.26
C PRO A 287 12.09 26.32 12.81
N GLY A 288 12.49 27.36 13.56
CA GLY A 288 13.75 28.04 13.31
C GLY A 288 14.93 27.07 13.52
N SER A 289 15.96 27.17 12.69
CA SER A 289 17.26 26.57 13.04
C SER A 289 17.79 27.30 14.26
N PHE A 290 18.14 26.57 15.32
CA PHE A 290 19.02 27.12 16.35
C PHE A 290 20.28 27.61 15.63
N ASN A 291 20.54 28.91 15.69
CA ASN A 291 21.82 29.46 15.30
C ASN A 291 22.66 29.59 16.58
N ASP A 292 23.91 29.13 16.56
CA ASP A 292 24.82 29.19 17.72
C ASP A 292 25.22 30.62 18.10
N ASP A 293 24.89 31.60 17.26
CA ASP A 293 25.03 33.02 17.57
C ASP A 293 23.82 33.48 18.39
N PHE A 294 23.98 33.54 19.71
CA PHE A 294 23.09 34.17 20.69
C PHE A 294 22.90 35.67 20.41
N ASN A 295 22.38 36.03 19.25
CA ASN A 295 21.93 37.37 18.91
C ASN A 295 20.40 37.40 19.07
N ASP A 296 19.87 38.50 19.61
CA ASP A 296 18.54 38.64 20.24
C ASP A 296 17.28 38.29 19.39
N ASP A 297 17.41 37.72 18.21
CA ASP A 297 16.28 37.24 17.42
C ASP A 297 15.95 35.80 17.80
N PHE A 298 15.33 35.63 18.98
CA PHE A 298 14.66 34.39 19.42
C PHE A 298 13.39 34.11 18.58
N ASP A 299 13.49 34.16 17.25
CA ASP A 299 12.39 33.76 16.38
C ASP A 299 12.38 32.23 16.27
N THR A 300 11.72 31.62 17.26
CA THR A 300 11.65 30.15 17.38
C THR A 300 10.87 29.53 16.20
N TYR A 301 10.15 30.36 15.44
CA TYR A 301 9.31 29.96 14.33
C TYR A 301 9.38 30.97 13.19
N ARG A 302 9.74 30.51 11.99
CA ARG A 302 9.67 31.33 10.77
C ARG A 302 8.40 31.00 10.01
N GLN A 303 7.63 32.03 9.67
CA GLN A 303 6.44 31.89 8.84
C GLN A 303 6.81 32.08 7.37
N VAL A 304 6.26 31.23 6.52
CA VAL A 304 6.51 31.26 5.07
C VAL A 304 5.17 31.15 4.36
N LEU A 305 4.91 32.04 3.40
CA LEU A 305 3.78 31.94 2.49
C LEU A 305 4.14 30.97 1.36
N VAL A 306 3.28 30.01 1.07
CA VAL A 306 3.50 28.95 0.09
C VAL A 306 2.33 28.92 -0.89
N ILE A 307 2.62 28.79 -2.18
CA ILE A 307 1.64 28.44 -3.20
C ILE A 307 1.96 27.06 -3.78
N TYR A 308 0.92 26.26 -3.96
CA TYR A 308 0.92 25.04 -4.74
C TYR A 308 0.15 25.30 -6.04
N THR A 309 0.84 25.35 -7.19
CA THR A 309 0.26 25.71 -8.50
C THR A 309 0.75 24.81 -9.62
N ASP A 310 -0.15 24.36 -10.50
CA ASP A 310 0.19 23.73 -11.80
C ASP A 310 -0.09 24.66 -13.00
N GLN A 311 -0.51 25.90 -12.71
CA GLN A 311 -0.90 26.91 -13.71
C GLN A 311 0.16 28.01 -13.90
N ALA A 312 1.26 27.97 -13.15
CA ALA A 312 2.33 28.98 -13.21
C ALA A 312 3.73 28.34 -13.26
N GLU A 313 4.63 28.86 -14.10
CA GLU A 313 5.99 28.35 -14.29
C GLU A 313 7.01 29.02 -13.36
N GLU A 314 6.78 30.28 -12.97
CA GLU A 314 7.62 31.04 -12.06
C GLU A 314 6.77 31.91 -11.11
N VAL A 315 6.96 31.77 -9.80
CA VAL A 315 6.35 32.66 -8.79
C VAL A 315 7.40 33.20 -7.84
N ASN A 316 7.53 34.53 -7.79
CA ASN A 316 8.38 35.26 -6.85
C ASN A 316 7.50 35.98 -5.83
N ILE A 317 7.70 35.68 -4.54
CA ILE A 317 6.89 36.21 -3.44
C ILE A 317 7.77 37.14 -2.61
N GLN A 318 7.44 38.43 -2.60
CA GLN A 318 8.09 39.44 -1.79
C GLN A 318 7.10 40.04 -0.79
N ILE A 319 7.45 39.98 0.50
CA ILE A 319 6.63 40.51 1.58
C ILE A 319 7.49 41.51 2.34
N THR A 320 7.02 42.75 2.40
CA THR A 320 7.73 43.88 3.04
C THR A 320 6.87 44.45 4.17
N THR A 321 7.52 45.14 5.12
CA THR A 321 6.82 45.87 6.19
C THR A 321 6.93 47.36 5.94
N GLU A 322 5.78 48.05 5.93
CA GLU A 322 5.68 49.49 5.76
C GLU A 322 5.22 50.15 7.08
N ALA A 323 5.56 51.43 7.26
CA ALA A 323 5.00 52.22 8.35
C ALA A 323 3.53 52.53 8.04
N GLU A 324 2.68 52.47 9.07
CA GLU A 324 1.27 52.87 8.99
C GLU A 324 1.10 54.34 8.61
#